data_AF-A0A4U6TJ18-F1
#
_entry.id   AF-A0A4U6TJ18-F1
#
_cell.length_a   1.000
_cell.length_b   1.000
_cell.length_c   1.000
_cell.angle_alpha   90.00
_cell.angle_beta   90.00
_cell.angle_gamma   90.00
#
_symmetry.space_group_name_H-M   'P 1'
#
loop_
_entity.id
_entity.type
_entity.pdbx_description
1 polymer ?
#
loop_
_entity_poly.entity_id
_entity_poly.type
_entity_poly.pdbx_seq_one_letter_code
_entity_poly.pdbx_strand_id
1 'polypeptide(L)'
;MLLRPRLSLLRALAPPPLTRACVPARCTLSAAAAGDAAPAPAVPRKNARKLAPPPREIVKTALFLPPGVEPGAAVTADMVIPGSNIVVGPYAGDARVKEAEFVRSSARARDCPKDDRPEFAVLGRSNVGKSSLINALTRRKEAALTSKKPGKTQTINHFLVNKSWYLVDLPGYGFAAASQSARMDWSSFTKGYFLNRDTLVSVLLLIDASIPPQKIDLDCANWLGRNNIGLTFVFTKCDKVKKGKGGRPDENIKVFQETISGLYPEPPPWIMTSSVTGLGRDGLLLHMSQLRNYWDNEAV
;
A
#
# COMPACT_ATOMS: atom_id res chain seq x y z
N MET A 1 11.64 0.22 -31.24
CA MET A 1 10.75 0.06 -30.07
C MET A 1 11.62 0.32 -28.85
N LEU A 2 11.69 1.59 -28.41
CA LEU A 2 12.49 1.98 -27.24
C LEU A 2 11.87 1.30 -26.02
N LEU A 3 12.64 0.44 -25.32
CA LEU A 3 12.21 -0.10 -24.02
C LEU A 3 12.00 1.10 -23.09
N ARG A 4 10.75 1.32 -22.67
CA ARG A 4 10.41 2.37 -21.71
C ARG A 4 11.06 1.99 -20.37
N PRO A 5 11.89 2.87 -19.76
CA PRO A 5 12.48 2.57 -18.47
C PRO A 5 11.34 2.42 -17.46
N ARG A 6 11.38 1.35 -16.66
CA ARG A 6 10.43 1.18 -15.55
C ARG A 6 10.47 2.40 -14.65
N LEU A 7 9.28 2.85 -14.24
CA LEU A 7 9.11 3.86 -13.20
C LEU A 7 9.76 3.35 -11.90
N SER A 8 11.04 3.66 -11.71
CA SER A 8 11.82 3.27 -10.54
C SER A 8 11.57 4.29 -9.44
N LEU A 9 10.45 4.09 -8.73
CA LEU A 9 10.07 5.01 -7.66
C LEU A 9 10.81 4.74 -6.34
N LEU A 10 11.33 3.52 -6.10
CA LEU A 10 12.11 3.19 -4.90
C LEU A 10 12.98 1.95 -5.13
N ARG A 11 14.26 1.99 -4.71
CA ARG A 11 15.20 0.86 -4.75
C ARG A 11 15.43 0.30 -3.35
N ALA A 12 15.15 -0.96 -3.07
CA ALA A 12 15.45 -1.55 -1.75
C ALA A 12 16.96 -1.57 -1.44
N LEU A 13 17.33 -1.40 -0.17
CA LEU A 13 18.72 -1.52 0.28
C LEU A 13 19.13 -3.01 0.33
N ALA A 14 20.37 -3.30 -0.07
CA ALA A 14 20.96 -4.63 0.14
C ALA A 14 21.26 -4.80 1.64
N PRO A 15 20.97 -5.97 2.25
CA PRO A 15 21.26 -6.17 3.67
C PRO A 15 22.78 -6.19 3.91
N PRO A 16 23.26 -5.69 5.07
CA PRO A 16 24.64 -5.94 5.49
C PRO A 16 24.84 -7.45 5.75
N PRO A 17 26.06 -7.99 5.57
CA PRO A 17 26.35 -9.38 5.87
C PRO A 17 26.12 -9.66 7.36
N LEU A 18 25.51 -10.82 7.65
CA LEU A 18 25.18 -11.25 9.01
C LEU A 18 26.47 -11.47 9.84
N THR A 19 26.91 -10.45 10.58
CA THR A 19 27.91 -10.62 11.63
C THR A 19 27.24 -10.84 12.97
N ARG A 20 27.45 -12.03 13.54
CA ARG A 20 27.14 -12.38 14.93
C ARG A 20 27.95 -11.49 15.89
N ALA A 21 27.29 -10.78 16.80
CA ALA A 21 27.84 -10.35 18.09
C ALA A 21 26.65 -10.01 19.03
N CYS A 22 26.38 -10.81 20.06
CA CYS A 22 26.96 -10.79 21.42
C CYS A 22 26.21 -9.82 22.35
N VAL A 23 25.48 -10.41 23.30
CA VAL A 23 24.71 -9.76 24.37
C VAL A 23 25.67 -9.24 25.44
N PRO A 24 25.34 -8.13 26.12
CA PRO A 24 25.50 -8.15 27.57
C PRO A 24 24.27 -7.69 28.34
N ALA A 25 24.27 -8.14 29.60
CA ALA A 25 23.16 -8.24 30.53
C ALA A 25 22.90 -6.97 31.36
N ARG A 26 21.69 -6.94 31.93
CA ARG A 26 21.23 -6.37 33.22
C ARG A 26 21.95 -5.14 33.80
N CYS A 27 21.14 -4.14 34.17
CA CYS A 27 21.32 -3.40 35.41
C CYS A 27 19.94 -3.02 36.01
N THR A 28 19.80 -3.24 37.31
CA THR A 28 18.64 -3.02 38.20
C THR A 28 18.75 -1.70 38.98
N LEU A 29 17.64 -1.32 39.64
CA LEU A 29 17.40 -0.32 40.72
C LEU A 29 16.46 0.81 40.25
N SER A 30 15.51 1.36 41.01
CA SER A 30 14.90 1.09 42.32
C SER A 30 13.62 1.96 42.40
N ALA A 31 12.69 1.61 43.29
CA ALA A 31 11.44 2.32 43.55
C ALA A 31 11.60 3.54 44.47
N ALA A 32 10.68 4.52 44.36
CA ALA A 32 10.29 5.45 45.44
C ALA A 32 8.86 6.00 45.19
N ALA A 33 8.20 6.41 46.26
CA ALA A 33 6.75 6.35 46.46
C ALA A 33 5.99 7.70 46.40
N ALA A 34 4.66 7.58 46.26
CA ALA A 34 3.52 8.31 46.86
C ALA A 34 3.45 9.85 46.92
N GLY A 35 2.26 10.39 46.59
CA GLY A 35 1.82 11.74 46.97
C GLY A 35 0.46 12.13 46.38
N ASP A 36 -0.48 12.49 47.25
CA ASP A 36 -1.93 12.66 47.07
C ASP A 36 -2.42 13.90 46.29
N ALA A 37 -3.74 13.91 46.10
CA ALA A 37 -4.60 14.69 45.20
C ALA A 37 -4.93 16.18 45.51
N ALA A 38 -5.26 16.90 44.42
CA ALA A 38 -6.29 17.96 44.22
C ALA A 38 -6.09 19.37 44.85
N PRO A 39 -6.82 20.43 44.40
CA PRO A 39 -7.80 20.56 43.29
C PRO A 39 -7.53 21.71 42.28
N ALA A 40 -8.34 21.75 41.22
CA ALA A 40 -8.36 22.75 40.15
C ALA A 40 -8.97 24.11 40.56
N PRO A 41 -8.57 25.24 39.95
CA PRO A 41 -9.35 26.47 39.97
C PRO A 41 -10.00 26.79 38.62
N ALA A 42 -11.04 27.62 38.73
CA ALA A 42 -12.08 27.90 37.76
C ALA A 42 -11.68 28.75 36.54
N VAL A 43 -12.48 28.58 35.48
CA VAL A 43 -12.47 29.31 34.21
C VAL A 43 -13.02 30.74 34.39
N PRO A 44 -12.39 31.78 33.83
CA PRO A 44 -13.07 33.01 33.45
C PRO A 44 -13.37 33.01 31.94
N ARG A 45 -14.65 33.16 31.60
CA ARG A 45 -15.12 33.51 30.26
C ARG A 45 -14.70 34.95 29.93
N LYS A 46 -14.07 35.19 28.77
CA LYS A 46 -14.21 36.44 28.01
C LYS A 46 -13.66 36.34 26.58
N ASN A 47 -14.54 36.76 25.65
CA ASN A 47 -14.31 37.39 24.35
C ASN A 47 -13.72 36.55 23.19
N ALA A 48 -14.62 36.19 22.26
CA ALA A 48 -14.32 35.73 20.92
C ALA A 48 -13.58 36.81 20.12
N ARG A 49 -12.25 36.74 20.11
CA ARG A 49 -11.42 37.35 19.07
C ARG A 49 -11.38 36.37 17.91
N LYS A 50 -11.73 36.83 16.71
CA LYS A 50 -11.61 36.10 15.44
C LYS A 50 -10.15 35.63 15.31
N LEU A 51 -9.90 34.35 15.61
CA LEU A 51 -8.57 33.76 15.56
C LEU A 51 -8.18 33.65 14.08
N ALA A 52 -7.03 34.23 13.72
CA ALA A 52 -6.41 33.96 12.43
C ALA A 52 -6.24 32.44 12.25
N PRO A 53 -6.35 31.89 11.03
CA PRO A 53 -6.15 30.46 10.82
C PRO A 53 -4.79 30.05 11.41
N PRO A 54 -4.72 28.93 12.15
CA PRO A 54 -3.49 28.50 12.77
C PRO A 54 -2.38 28.33 11.71
N PRO A 55 -1.12 28.61 12.05
CA PRO A 55 0.00 28.35 11.15
C PRO A 55 -0.05 26.89 10.71
N ARG A 56 0.00 26.65 9.39
CA ARG A 56 -0.11 25.32 8.81
C ARG A 56 1.03 24.46 9.35
N GLU A 57 0.68 23.44 10.12
CA GLU A 57 1.64 22.58 10.81
C GLU A 57 2.44 21.78 9.77
N ILE A 58 3.77 21.93 9.80
CA ILE A 58 4.68 21.21 8.90
C ILE A 58 4.75 19.76 9.39
N VAL A 59 4.33 18.83 8.54
CA VAL A 59 4.32 17.39 8.87
C VAL A 59 5.75 16.85 8.79
N LYS A 60 6.32 16.45 9.93
CA LYS A 60 7.68 15.85 10.03
C LYS A 60 7.72 14.32 9.81
N THR A 61 6.64 13.75 9.29
CA THR A 61 6.53 12.30 9.06
C THR A 61 7.34 11.90 7.81
N ALA A 62 7.81 10.65 7.73
CA ALA A 62 8.42 10.11 6.52
C ALA A 62 7.38 10.00 5.39
N LEU A 63 7.24 11.09 4.63
CA LEU A 63 6.29 11.23 3.54
C LEU A 63 6.85 10.62 2.25
N PHE A 64 5.97 9.96 1.50
CA PHE A 64 6.23 9.62 0.11
C PHE A 64 5.93 10.83 -0.77
N LEU A 65 6.94 11.28 -1.50
CA LEU A 65 6.82 12.36 -2.48
C LEU A 65 6.57 11.73 -3.86
N PRO A 66 5.43 11.99 -4.51
CA PRO A 66 5.21 11.51 -5.87
C PRO A 66 6.14 12.25 -6.85
N PRO A 67 6.33 11.73 -8.07
CA PRO A 67 7.07 12.41 -9.12
C PRO A 67 6.58 13.84 -9.34
N GLY A 68 7.51 14.76 -9.60
CA GLY A 68 7.25 16.18 -9.78
C GLY A 68 7.10 16.99 -8.48
N VAL A 69 7.38 16.40 -7.31
CA VAL A 69 7.45 17.11 -6.03
C VAL A 69 8.90 17.11 -5.53
N GLU A 70 9.49 18.29 -5.40
CA GLU A 70 10.89 18.45 -4.98
C GLU A 70 11.12 18.09 -3.50
N PRO A 71 12.20 17.35 -3.16
CA PRO A 71 12.60 17.09 -1.79
C PRO A 71 12.90 18.41 -1.05
N GLY A 72 12.07 18.77 -0.07
CA GLY A 72 12.20 20.02 0.69
C GLY A 72 11.14 21.09 0.40
N ALA A 73 10.19 20.81 -0.52
CA ALA A 73 8.98 21.61 -0.62
C ALA A 73 8.25 21.66 0.73
N ALA A 74 7.70 22.82 1.09
CA ALA A 74 6.91 22.97 2.31
C ALA A 74 5.58 22.21 2.18
N VAL A 75 5.58 20.93 2.56
CA VAL A 75 4.39 20.10 2.55
C VAL A 75 3.51 20.47 3.75
N THR A 76 2.31 20.96 3.46
CA THR A 76 1.28 21.24 4.46
C THR A 76 0.37 20.02 4.64
N ALA A 77 -0.29 19.90 5.79
CA ALA A 77 -1.12 18.73 6.11
C ALA A 77 -2.27 18.48 5.10
N ASP A 78 -2.78 19.54 4.45
CA ASP A 78 -3.80 19.48 3.40
C ASP A 78 -3.28 18.87 2.08
N MET A 79 -1.96 18.82 1.89
CA MET A 79 -1.33 18.19 0.73
C MET A 79 -1.09 16.69 0.93
N VAL A 80 -1.45 16.11 2.08
CA VAL A 80 -1.27 14.68 2.36
C VAL A 80 -2.62 13.96 2.28
N ILE A 81 -2.67 12.84 1.57
CA ILE A 81 -3.88 12.03 1.48
C ILE A 81 -4.22 11.50 2.89
N PRO A 82 -5.46 11.69 3.40
CA PRO A 82 -5.82 11.27 4.75
C PRO A 82 -5.63 9.76 4.97
N GLY A 83 -5.04 9.38 6.12
CA GLY A 83 -4.76 7.98 6.46
C GLY A 83 -3.65 7.35 5.61
N SER A 84 -2.68 8.15 5.17
CA SER A 84 -1.56 7.73 4.31
C SER A 84 -0.29 8.52 4.65
N ASN A 85 0.84 8.18 4.00
CA ASN A 85 2.01 9.07 3.92
C ASN A 85 2.20 9.71 2.54
N ILE A 86 1.17 9.73 1.70
CA ILE A 86 1.27 10.08 0.28
C ILE A 86 0.96 11.57 0.09
N VAL A 87 1.89 12.30 -0.48
CA VAL A 87 1.68 13.70 -0.88
C VAL A 87 0.90 13.76 -2.20
N VAL A 88 0.05 14.77 -2.32
CA VAL A 88 -0.65 15.15 -3.54
C VAL A 88 0.25 16.09 -4.35
N GLY A 89 0.85 15.56 -5.40
CA GLY A 89 1.67 16.25 -6.37
C GLY A 89 0.91 16.75 -7.60
N PRO A 90 1.63 17.32 -8.59
CA PRO A 90 1.04 18.05 -9.71
C PRO A 90 0.27 17.16 -10.69
N TYR A 91 0.60 15.86 -10.76
CA TYR A 91 -0.06 14.91 -11.64
C TYR A 91 -1.40 14.38 -11.09
N ALA A 92 -1.85 14.87 -9.93
CA ALA A 92 -3.10 14.44 -9.31
C ALA A 92 -4.33 14.95 -10.08
N GLY A 93 -4.93 14.07 -10.89
CA GLY A 93 -6.13 14.38 -11.67
C GLY A 93 -6.81 13.13 -12.21
N ASP A 94 -8.04 13.24 -12.71
CA ASP A 94 -8.76 12.15 -13.40
C ASP A 94 -8.82 10.81 -12.63
N ALA A 95 -9.04 10.89 -11.31
CA ALA A 95 -9.10 9.74 -10.41
C ALA A 95 -10.45 8.98 -10.43
N ARG A 96 -11.48 9.52 -11.10
CA ARG A 96 -12.84 8.95 -11.07
C ARG A 96 -12.93 7.70 -11.93
N VAL A 97 -13.40 6.60 -11.35
CA VAL A 97 -13.79 5.39 -12.09
C VAL A 97 -15.23 5.52 -12.55
N LYS A 98 -15.44 5.61 -13.87
CA LYS A 98 -16.75 5.67 -14.54
C LYS A 98 -17.21 4.28 -14.98
N GLU A 99 -16.29 3.50 -15.54
CA GLU A 99 -16.54 2.15 -16.05
C GLU A 99 -15.35 1.23 -15.80
N ALA A 100 -15.61 -0.07 -15.65
CA ALA A 100 -14.60 -1.10 -15.44
C ALA A 100 -15.05 -2.43 -16.05
N GLU A 101 -14.45 -2.83 -17.16
CA GLU A 101 -14.83 -4.02 -17.94
C GLU A 101 -13.88 -5.18 -17.68
N PHE A 102 -14.40 -6.40 -17.46
CA PHE A 102 -13.56 -7.60 -17.43
C PHE A 102 -13.15 -7.96 -18.85
N VAL A 103 -11.85 -7.98 -19.13
CA VAL A 103 -11.32 -8.24 -20.48
C VAL A 103 -10.93 -9.70 -20.66
N ARG A 104 -10.08 -10.22 -19.77
CA ARG A 104 -9.53 -11.58 -19.92
C ARG A 104 -9.00 -12.14 -18.60
N SER A 105 -9.08 -13.46 -18.48
CA SER A 105 -8.34 -14.26 -17.49
C SER A 105 -7.20 -15.01 -18.19
N SER A 106 -5.96 -14.80 -17.75
CA SER A 106 -4.77 -15.36 -18.39
C SER A 106 -4.05 -16.32 -17.44
N ALA A 107 -3.76 -17.53 -17.90
CA ALA A 107 -2.99 -18.51 -17.11
C ALA A 107 -1.48 -18.23 -17.14
N ARG A 108 -0.99 -17.56 -18.19
CA ARG A 108 0.44 -17.22 -18.35
C ARG A 108 0.58 -15.72 -18.66
N ALA A 109 1.69 -15.13 -18.22
CA ALA A 109 2.00 -13.71 -18.45
C ALA A 109 1.98 -13.34 -19.94
N ARG A 110 2.41 -14.25 -20.82
CA ARG A 110 2.44 -14.04 -22.28
C ARG A 110 1.04 -13.93 -22.93
N ASP A 111 0.00 -14.44 -22.28
CA ASP A 111 -1.38 -14.43 -22.79
C ASP A 111 -2.15 -13.16 -22.38
N CYS A 112 -1.51 -12.31 -21.55
CA CYS A 112 -2.07 -11.04 -21.08
C CYS A 112 -2.19 -10.04 -22.26
N PRO A 113 -3.18 -9.11 -22.21
CA PRO A 113 -3.34 -8.06 -23.22
C PRO A 113 -2.05 -7.28 -23.50
N LYS A 114 -1.85 -6.73 -24.70
CA LYS A 114 -0.64 -5.98 -25.08
C LYS A 114 -0.99 -4.70 -25.86
N ASP A 115 -1.90 -3.92 -25.32
CA ASP A 115 -2.36 -2.65 -25.91
C ASP A 115 -1.72 -1.42 -25.24
N ASP A 116 -0.55 -1.60 -24.63
CA ASP A 116 0.34 -0.55 -24.09
C ASP A 116 -0.30 0.44 -23.11
N ARG A 117 -1.33 -0.02 -22.37
CA ARG A 117 -2.00 0.78 -21.33
C ARG A 117 -1.34 0.61 -19.97
N PRO A 118 -1.29 1.65 -19.12
CA PRO A 118 -0.73 1.54 -17.78
C PRO A 118 -1.51 0.54 -16.92
N GLU A 119 -0.80 -0.22 -16.10
CA GLU A 119 -1.37 -1.31 -15.27
C GLU A 119 -1.06 -1.12 -13.80
N PHE A 120 -2.07 -1.37 -12.96
CA PHE A 120 -1.94 -1.48 -11.51
C PHE A 120 -2.29 -2.90 -11.08
N ALA A 121 -1.30 -3.62 -10.58
CA ALA A 121 -1.49 -5.01 -10.17
C ALA A 121 -1.83 -5.10 -8.68
N VAL A 122 -2.93 -5.77 -8.35
CA VAL A 122 -3.34 -6.03 -6.97
C VAL A 122 -2.80 -7.38 -6.52
N LEU A 123 -1.92 -7.36 -5.52
CA LEU A 123 -1.30 -8.56 -4.95
C LEU A 123 -1.54 -8.60 -3.44
N GLY A 124 -1.66 -9.79 -2.88
CA GLY A 124 -1.65 -9.95 -1.43
C GLY A 124 -1.96 -11.38 -1.02
N ARG A 125 -1.87 -11.65 0.28
CA ARG A 125 -2.18 -12.98 0.82
C ARG A 125 -3.63 -13.39 0.55
N SER A 126 -3.87 -14.69 0.42
CA SER A 126 -5.23 -15.24 0.38
C SER A 126 -6.09 -14.68 1.53
N ASN A 127 -7.32 -14.25 1.21
CA ASN A 127 -8.27 -13.63 2.15
C ASN A 127 -7.85 -12.29 2.77
N VAL A 128 -6.83 -11.61 2.23
CA VAL A 128 -6.45 -10.26 2.69
C VAL A 128 -7.54 -9.21 2.40
N GLY A 129 -8.32 -9.40 1.33
CA GLY A 129 -9.35 -8.42 0.91
C GLY A 129 -9.24 -7.97 -0.54
N LYS A 130 -8.39 -8.59 -1.35
CA LYS A 130 -8.14 -8.26 -2.76
C LYS A 130 -9.40 -8.07 -3.62
N SER A 131 -10.27 -9.07 -3.71
CA SER A 131 -11.51 -8.96 -4.50
C SER A 131 -12.45 -7.89 -3.93
N SER A 132 -12.50 -7.73 -2.61
CA SER A 132 -13.30 -6.68 -1.95
C SER A 132 -12.77 -5.28 -2.27
N LEU A 133 -11.45 -5.09 -2.33
CA LEU A 133 -10.84 -3.83 -2.74
C LEU A 133 -11.12 -3.54 -4.21
N ILE A 134 -10.99 -4.52 -5.11
CA ILE A 134 -11.30 -4.36 -6.54
C ILE A 134 -12.76 -3.93 -6.72
N ASN A 135 -13.70 -4.57 -6.05
CA ASN A 135 -15.12 -4.20 -6.10
C ASN A 135 -15.37 -2.80 -5.53
N ALA A 136 -14.68 -2.45 -4.44
CA ALA A 136 -14.77 -1.11 -3.87
C ALA A 136 -14.24 -0.04 -4.84
N LEU A 137 -13.08 -0.24 -5.47
CA LEU A 137 -12.48 0.70 -6.42
C LEU A 137 -13.37 0.88 -7.65
N THR A 138 -13.84 -0.22 -8.23
CA THR A 138 -14.66 -0.23 -9.46
C THR A 138 -16.13 0.13 -9.23
N ARG A 139 -16.59 0.24 -7.97
CA ARG A 139 -18.00 0.41 -7.58
C ARG A 139 -18.95 -0.64 -8.19
N ARG A 140 -18.42 -1.82 -8.55
CA ARG A 140 -19.22 -2.95 -9.06
C ARG A 140 -19.27 -4.03 -8.00
N LYS A 141 -20.48 -4.50 -7.66
CA LYS A 141 -20.66 -5.53 -6.62
C LYS A 141 -20.04 -6.88 -7.01
N GLU A 142 -19.82 -7.15 -8.29
CA GLU A 142 -19.42 -8.48 -8.80
C GLU A 142 -18.30 -8.45 -9.85
N ALA A 143 -17.52 -7.36 -9.95
CA ALA A 143 -16.40 -7.33 -10.92
C ALA A 143 -15.37 -8.43 -10.61
N ALA A 144 -14.96 -8.55 -9.34
CA ALA A 144 -14.15 -9.66 -8.86
C ALA A 144 -14.98 -10.58 -7.95
N LEU A 145 -14.99 -11.87 -8.26
CA LEU A 145 -15.66 -12.88 -7.44
C LEU A 145 -15.04 -12.92 -6.03
N THR A 146 -15.79 -12.50 -5.02
CA THR A 146 -15.38 -12.57 -3.60
C THR A 146 -15.72 -13.95 -3.03
N SER A 147 -14.80 -14.91 -3.07
CA SER A 147 -14.98 -16.20 -2.37
C SER A 147 -14.31 -16.19 -1.00
N LYS A 148 -14.97 -16.76 0.01
CA LYS A 148 -14.38 -17.04 1.34
C LYS A 148 -13.39 -18.22 1.31
N LYS A 149 -13.50 -19.11 0.30
CA LYS A 149 -12.59 -20.24 0.11
C LYS A 149 -11.32 -19.75 -0.58
N PRO A 150 -10.15 -19.84 0.08
CA PRO A 150 -8.91 -19.37 -0.53
C PRO A 150 -8.50 -20.26 -1.73
N GLY A 151 -7.67 -19.73 -2.65
CA GLY A 151 -7.11 -20.50 -3.78
C GLY A 151 -7.92 -20.53 -5.09
N LYS A 152 -8.98 -19.73 -5.22
CA LYS A 152 -9.83 -19.74 -6.43
C LYS A 152 -9.25 -18.95 -7.61
N THR A 153 -8.52 -17.86 -7.35
CA THR A 153 -7.82 -17.10 -8.40
C THR A 153 -6.49 -17.80 -8.66
N GLN A 154 -6.41 -18.55 -9.76
CA GLN A 154 -5.17 -19.18 -10.26
C GLN A 154 -4.63 -18.48 -11.51
N THR A 155 -5.39 -17.52 -12.03
CA THR A 155 -5.15 -16.80 -13.27
C THR A 155 -5.03 -15.31 -13.00
N ILE A 156 -4.44 -14.59 -13.95
CA ILE A 156 -4.30 -13.13 -13.94
C ILE A 156 -5.54 -12.52 -14.60
N ASN A 157 -6.34 -11.77 -13.86
CA ASN A 157 -7.55 -11.14 -14.42
C ASN A 157 -7.32 -9.67 -14.72
N HIS A 158 -7.64 -9.25 -15.95
CA HIS A 158 -7.51 -7.86 -16.38
C HIS A 158 -8.87 -7.19 -16.42
N PHE A 159 -8.98 -6.05 -15.72
CA PHE A 159 -10.13 -5.17 -15.74
C PHE A 159 -9.75 -3.85 -16.41
N LEU A 160 -10.32 -3.56 -17.58
CA LEU A 160 -10.09 -2.29 -18.28
C LEU A 160 -10.95 -1.20 -17.65
N VAL A 161 -10.31 -0.20 -17.08
CA VAL A 161 -10.97 0.90 -16.38
C VAL A 161 -10.96 2.14 -17.27
N ASN A 162 -12.14 2.76 -17.44
CA ASN A 162 -12.34 3.96 -18.26
C ASN A 162 -11.70 3.89 -19.64
N LYS A 163 -11.61 2.69 -20.25
CA LYS A 163 -10.92 2.44 -21.53
C LYS A 163 -9.51 3.04 -21.62
N SER A 164 -8.82 3.21 -20.48
CA SER A 164 -7.53 3.92 -20.41
C SER A 164 -6.44 3.13 -19.71
N TRP A 165 -6.76 2.39 -18.65
CA TRP A 165 -5.76 1.67 -17.85
C TRP A 165 -6.31 0.35 -17.31
N TYR A 166 -5.43 -0.56 -16.89
CA TYR A 166 -5.85 -1.85 -16.31
C TYR A 166 -5.68 -1.91 -14.80
N LEU A 167 -6.72 -2.41 -14.14
CA LEU A 167 -6.62 -3.00 -12.81
C LEU A 167 -6.42 -4.51 -12.98
N VAL A 168 -5.30 -5.03 -12.51
CA VAL A 168 -4.91 -6.43 -12.72
C VAL A 168 -5.01 -7.18 -11.40
N ASP A 169 -5.90 -8.18 -11.35
CA ASP A 169 -6.03 -9.07 -10.19
C ASP A 169 -5.02 -10.20 -10.30
N LEU A 170 -3.97 -10.14 -9.48
CA LEU A 170 -3.02 -11.23 -9.38
C LEU A 170 -3.49 -12.30 -8.38
N PRO A 171 -3.15 -13.56 -8.63
CA PRO A 171 -3.47 -14.65 -7.70
C PRO A 171 -2.71 -14.43 -6.39
N GLY A 172 -3.37 -14.66 -5.26
CA GLY A 172 -2.78 -14.35 -3.94
C GLY A 172 -1.81 -15.42 -3.45
N TYR A 173 -0.82 -15.01 -2.64
CA TYR A 173 0.13 -15.93 -2.00
C TYR A 173 -0.39 -16.55 -0.69
N GLY A 174 0.40 -17.48 -0.13
CA GLY A 174 0.17 -18.05 1.19
C GLY A 174 -0.97 -19.08 1.25
N PHE A 175 -1.33 -19.68 0.12
CA PHE A 175 -2.35 -20.71 0.10
C PHE A 175 -1.84 -22.03 0.71
N ALA A 176 -2.27 -22.29 1.94
CA ALA A 176 -1.86 -23.47 2.72
C ALA A 176 -2.27 -24.80 2.07
N ALA A 177 -3.32 -24.82 1.24
CA ALA A 177 -3.82 -26.04 0.59
C ALA A 177 -3.29 -26.25 -0.85
N ALA A 178 -2.42 -25.38 -1.38
CA ALA A 178 -1.75 -25.65 -2.66
C ALA A 178 -0.63 -26.69 -2.46
N SER A 179 -0.49 -27.60 -3.43
CA SER A 179 0.65 -28.50 -3.54
C SER A 179 1.96 -27.70 -3.67
N GLN A 180 3.08 -28.32 -3.32
CA GLN A 180 4.40 -27.69 -3.46
C GLN A 180 4.69 -27.28 -4.91
N SER A 181 4.27 -28.09 -5.90
CA SER A 181 4.33 -27.75 -7.32
C SER A 181 3.52 -26.50 -7.66
N ALA A 182 2.26 -26.42 -7.21
CA ALA A 182 1.40 -25.27 -7.45
C ALA A 182 1.92 -23.98 -6.78
N ARG A 183 2.60 -24.08 -5.63
CA ARG A 183 3.28 -22.93 -4.99
C ARG A 183 4.51 -22.47 -5.79
N MET A 184 5.28 -23.41 -6.33
CA MET A 184 6.43 -23.10 -7.19
C MET A 184 5.99 -22.48 -8.52
N ASP A 185 4.97 -23.04 -9.16
CA ASP A 185 4.38 -22.51 -10.39
C ASP A 185 3.80 -21.11 -10.16
N TRP A 186 3.06 -20.91 -9.06
CA TRP A 186 2.56 -19.60 -8.63
C TRP A 186 3.68 -18.57 -8.52
N SER A 187 4.80 -18.98 -7.91
CA SER A 187 5.97 -18.11 -7.80
C SER A 187 6.60 -17.82 -9.16
N SER A 188 6.66 -18.79 -10.08
CA SER A 188 7.33 -18.62 -11.37
C SER A 188 6.56 -17.70 -12.31
N PHE A 189 5.25 -17.94 -12.53
CA PHE A 189 4.50 -17.11 -13.48
C PHE A 189 4.23 -15.69 -12.96
N THR A 190 3.98 -15.52 -11.65
CA THR A 190 3.72 -14.20 -11.07
C THR A 190 4.99 -13.35 -11.10
N LYS A 191 6.16 -13.95 -10.81
CA LYS A 191 7.46 -13.28 -11.00
C LYS A 191 7.72 -12.96 -12.46
N GLY A 192 7.41 -13.88 -13.37
CA GLY A 192 7.52 -13.63 -14.81
C GLY A 192 6.67 -12.45 -15.28
N TYR A 193 5.46 -12.29 -14.75
CA TYR A 193 4.64 -11.10 -15.02
C TYR A 193 5.35 -9.82 -14.53
N PHE A 194 5.79 -9.78 -13.27
CA PHE A 194 6.48 -8.60 -12.73
C PHE A 194 7.80 -8.25 -13.43
N LEU A 195 8.52 -9.25 -13.92
CA LEU A 195 9.83 -9.06 -14.55
C LEU A 195 9.74 -8.71 -16.03
N ASN A 196 8.62 -8.96 -16.71
CA ASN A 196 8.51 -8.75 -18.16
C ASN A 196 7.36 -7.81 -18.57
N ARG A 197 6.67 -7.18 -17.61
CA ARG A 197 5.54 -6.29 -17.89
C ARG A 197 5.95 -4.82 -17.80
N ASP A 198 6.27 -4.23 -18.95
CA ASP A 198 6.75 -2.84 -19.03
C ASP A 198 5.64 -1.80 -18.79
N THR A 199 4.39 -2.20 -19.00
CA THR A 199 3.19 -1.40 -18.71
C THR A 199 2.82 -1.36 -17.22
N LEU A 200 3.48 -2.16 -16.37
CA LEU A 200 3.20 -2.19 -14.93
C LEU A 200 3.73 -0.92 -14.26
N VAL A 201 2.80 -0.07 -13.80
CA VAL A 201 3.12 1.19 -13.11
C VAL A 201 3.43 0.95 -11.64
N SER A 202 2.54 0.22 -10.95
CA SER A 202 2.71 -0.06 -9.53
C SER A 202 1.92 -1.29 -9.08
N VAL A 203 2.48 -2.02 -8.12
CA VAL A 203 1.84 -3.11 -7.40
C VAL A 203 1.16 -2.58 -6.15
N LEU A 204 -0.16 -2.74 -6.06
CA LEU A 204 -0.92 -2.55 -4.83
C LEU A 204 -0.75 -3.80 -3.97
N LEU A 205 0.21 -3.78 -3.04
CA LEU A 205 0.47 -4.88 -2.12
C LEU A 205 -0.42 -4.74 -0.88
N LEU A 206 -1.42 -5.61 -0.79
CA LEU A 206 -2.42 -5.59 0.27
C LEU A 206 -1.90 -6.29 1.52
N ILE A 207 -2.03 -5.60 2.65
CA ILE A 207 -1.68 -6.09 3.99
C ILE A 207 -2.95 -6.07 4.86
N ASP A 208 -3.20 -7.11 5.64
CA ASP A 208 -4.34 -7.16 6.57
C ASP A 208 -3.97 -6.41 7.85
N ALA A 209 -4.55 -5.23 8.09
CA ALA A 209 -4.25 -4.43 9.28
C ALA A 209 -4.87 -4.99 10.57
N SER A 210 -5.80 -5.95 10.48
CA SER A 210 -6.46 -6.55 11.65
C SER A 210 -5.66 -7.65 12.35
N ILE A 211 -4.41 -7.86 11.93
CA ILE A 211 -3.49 -8.85 12.49
C ILE A 211 -2.06 -8.28 12.50
N PRO A 212 -1.16 -8.85 13.32
CA PRO A 212 0.26 -8.50 13.28
C PRO A 212 0.88 -8.77 11.90
N PRO A 213 1.93 -8.00 11.51
CA PRO A 213 2.68 -8.22 10.28
C PRO A 213 3.10 -9.68 10.11
N GLN A 214 2.86 -10.23 8.92
CA GLN A 214 3.22 -11.61 8.62
C GLN A 214 4.53 -11.65 7.82
N LYS A 215 5.40 -12.61 8.14
CA LYS A 215 6.67 -12.80 7.44
C LYS A 215 6.50 -12.92 5.93
N ILE A 216 5.48 -13.64 5.47
CA ILE A 216 5.21 -13.82 4.04
C ILE A 216 4.88 -12.50 3.31
N ASP A 217 4.27 -11.54 4.00
CA ASP A 217 3.98 -10.22 3.44
C ASP A 217 5.28 -9.39 3.32
N LEU A 218 6.14 -9.46 4.34
CA LEU A 218 7.45 -8.80 4.36
C LEU A 218 8.40 -9.37 3.31
N ASP A 219 8.44 -10.70 3.17
CA ASP A 219 9.24 -11.40 2.15
C ASP A 219 8.79 -11.00 0.74
N CYS A 220 7.47 -10.88 0.52
CA CYS A 220 6.93 -10.42 -0.75
C CYS A 220 7.31 -8.97 -1.04
N ALA A 221 7.16 -8.08 -0.06
CA ALA A 221 7.55 -6.69 -0.18
C ALA A 221 9.03 -6.57 -0.54
N ASN A 222 9.91 -7.24 0.21
CA ASN A 222 11.34 -7.26 -0.02
C ASN A 222 11.70 -7.78 -1.43
N TRP A 223 11.00 -8.82 -1.93
CA TRP A 223 11.21 -9.30 -3.29
C TRP A 223 10.83 -8.26 -4.34
N LEU A 224 9.70 -7.56 -4.18
CA LEU A 224 9.29 -6.49 -5.10
C LEU A 224 10.31 -5.34 -5.13
N GLY A 225 10.72 -4.85 -3.95
CA GLY A 225 11.69 -3.76 -3.83
C GLY A 225 13.07 -4.09 -4.39
N ARG A 226 13.56 -5.34 -4.21
CA ARG A 226 14.85 -5.79 -4.77
C ARG A 226 14.84 -5.89 -6.29
N ASN A 227 13.69 -6.15 -6.89
CA ASN A 227 13.52 -6.23 -8.34
C ASN A 227 13.10 -4.89 -8.96
N ASN A 228 13.16 -3.80 -8.18
CA ASN A 228 12.82 -2.45 -8.62
C ASN A 228 11.40 -2.37 -9.22
N ILE A 229 10.45 -3.06 -8.59
CA ILE A 229 9.05 -3.03 -8.98
C ILE A 229 8.35 -1.99 -8.13
N GLY A 230 7.76 -0.97 -8.78
CA GLY A 230 6.95 0.04 -8.10
C GLY A 230 5.87 -0.61 -7.25
N LEU A 231 5.71 -0.17 -6.01
CA LEU A 231 4.74 -0.73 -5.08
C LEU A 231 4.10 0.34 -4.21
N THR A 232 2.88 0.08 -3.78
CA THR A 232 2.13 0.85 -2.79
C THR A 232 1.52 -0.12 -1.79
N PHE A 233 1.79 0.08 -0.51
CA PHE A 233 1.18 -0.71 0.55
C PHE A 233 -0.26 -0.29 0.78
N VAL A 234 -1.19 -1.23 0.69
CA VAL A 234 -2.61 -0.99 0.94
C VAL A 234 -3.01 -1.76 2.19
N PHE A 235 -3.12 -1.05 3.31
CA PHE A 235 -3.58 -1.63 4.56
C PHE A 235 -5.10 -1.80 4.52
N THR A 236 -5.55 -3.05 4.50
CA THR A 236 -6.95 -3.42 4.38
C THR A 236 -7.57 -3.73 5.74
N LYS A 237 -8.91 -3.70 5.81
CA LYS A 237 -9.71 -4.04 7.00
C LYS A 237 -9.38 -3.14 8.21
N CYS A 238 -9.06 -1.88 7.97
CA CYS A 238 -8.79 -0.91 9.03
C CYS A 238 -10.02 -0.63 9.93
N ASP A 239 -11.21 -1.07 9.51
CA ASP A 239 -12.44 -1.09 10.32
C ASP A 239 -12.46 -2.17 11.41
N LYS A 240 -11.59 -3.20 11.31
CA LYS A 240 -11.66 -4.37 12.19
C LYS A 240 -10.68 -4.29 13.34
N VAL A 241 -11.21 -4.08 14.54
CA VAL A 241 -10.49 -4.30 15.80
C VAL A 241 -10.78 -5.72 16.29
N LYS A 242 -9.77 -6.61 16.28
CA LYS A 242 -9.92 -7.95 16.84
C LYS A 242 -9.54 -7.94 18.32
N LYS A 243 -10.45 -8.39 19.19
CA LYS A 243 -10.14 -8.66 20.60
C LYS A 243 -9.11 -9.80 20.68
N GLY A 244 -7.95 -9.57 21.32
CA GLY A 244 -6.88 -10.56 21.49
C GLY A 244 -5.58 -10.24 20.74
N LYS A 245 -4.89 -11.24 20.17
CA LYS A 245 -3.59 -11.10 19.46
C LYS A 245 -3.62 -10.18 18.22
N GLY A 246 -4.79 -9.67 17.83
CA GLY A 246 -5.00 -8.95 16.58
C GLY A 246 -4.63 -7.47 16.61
N GLY A 247 -4.33 -6.88 17.78
CA GLY A 247 -3.95 -5.47 17.92
C GLY A 247 -4.99 -4.48 17.38
N ARG A 248 -4.74 -3.19 17.58
CA ARG A 248 -5.44 -2.15 16.81
C ARG A 248 -4.79 -2.03 15.42
N PRO A 249 -5.56 -1.77 14.35
CA PRO A 249 -5.00 -1.54 13.02
C PRO A 249 -3.83 -0.55 13.01
N ASP A 250 -3.95 0.55 13.74
CA ASP A 250 -2.92 1.60 13.84
C ASP A 250 -1.59 1.05 14.40
N GLU A 251 -1.65 0.15 15.40
CA GLU A 251 -0.48 -0.47 16.02
C GLU A 251 0.20 -1.45 15.05
N ASN A 252 -0.57 -2.30 14.38
CA ASN A 252 -0.02 -3.26 13.41
C ASN A 252 0.62 -2.56 12.21
N ILE A 253 0.00 -1.46 11.75
CA ILE A 253 0.54 -0.62 10.66
C ILE A 253 1.88 -0.02 11.10
N LYS A 254 1.95 0.52 12.31
CA LYS A 254 3.20 1.09 12.84
C LYS A 254 4.32 0.04 12.91
N VAL A 255 4.03 -1.15 13.45
CA VAL A 255 5.01 -2.25 13.49
C VAL A 255 5.45 -2.68 12.08
N PHE A 256 4.52 -2.73 11.12
CA PHE A 256 4.84 -3.01 9.73
C PHE A 256 5.80 -1.96 9.15
N GLN A 257 5.49 -0.68 9.36
CA GLN A 257 6.30 0.45 8.87
C GLN A 257 7.70 0.45 9.47
N GLU A 258 7.83 0.21 10.78
CA GLU A 258 9.12 0.09 11.47
C GLU A 258 9.97 -1.05 10.91
N THR A 259 9.33 -2.15 10.51
CA THR A 259 10.04 -3.29 9.92
C THR A 259 10.47 -2.99 8.47
N ILE A 260 9.64 -2.29 7.72
CA ILE A 260 9.88 -1.94 6.31
C ILE A 260 10.90 -0.80 6.16
N SER A 261 10.99 0.14 7.11
CA SER A 261 11.93 1.26 7.02
C SER A 261 13.40 0.82 6.97
N GLY A 262 13.73 -0.35 7.51
CA GLY A 262 15.06 -0.95 7.38
C GLY A 262 15.35 -1.58 6.01
N LEU A 263 14.33 -1.76 5.15
CA LEU A 263 14.45 -2.42 3.85
C LEU A 263 14.47 -1.44 2.67
N TYR A 264 13.96 -0.22 2.86
CA TYR A 264 13.86 0.80 1.82
C TYR A 264 14.62 2.06 2.24
N PRO A 265 15.37 2.69 1.32
CA PRO A 265 16.11 3.92 1.61
C PRO A 265 15.16 5.10 1.81
N GLU A 266 14.04 5.09 1.12
CA GLU A 266 12.96 6.08 1.21
C GLU A 266 11.68 5.40 1.70
N PRO A 267 10.78 6.15 2.37
CA PRO A 267 9.53 5.59 2.85
C PRO A 267 8.62 5.20 1.67
N PRO A 268 8.30 3.92 1.48
CA PRO A 268 7.40 3.50 0.42
C PRO A 268 5.98 4.06 0.67
N PRO A 269 5.19 4.32 -0.39
CA PRO A 269 3.84 4.85 -0.25
C PRO A 269 2.94 3.82 0.42
N TRP A 270 2.12 4.26 1.37
CA TRP A 270 1.12 3.43 2.02
C TRP A 270 -0.17 4.17 2.27
N ILE A 271 -1.29 3.44 2.29
CA ILE A 271 -2.62 4.00 2.58
C ILE A 271 -3.51 3.03 3.35
N MET A 272 -4.25 3.55 4.32
CA MET A 272 -5.29 2.84 5.06
C MET A 272 -6.58 2.72 4.26
N THR A 273 -7.14 1.53 4.20
CA THR A 273 -8.38 1.25 3.45
C THR A 273 -9.36 0.36 4.22
N SER A 274 -10.64 0.55 3.92
CA SER A 274 -11.70 -0.39 4.29
C SER A 274 -12.72 -0.48 3.17
N SER A 275 -12.92 -1.69 2.64
CA SER A 275 -14.00 -1.95 1.68
C SER A 275 -15.40 -1.89 2.30
N VAL A 276 -15.50 -1.87 3.64
CA VAL A 276 -16.79 -1.79 4.36
C VAL A 276 -17.20 -0.34 4.56
N THR A 277 -16.29 0.49 5.08
CA THR A 277 -16.59 1.90 5.38
C THR A 277 -16.32 2.85 4.20
N GLY A 278 -15.58 2.39 3.19
CA GLY A 278 -15.11 3.22 2.08
C GLY A 278 -13.86 4.03 2.38
N LEU A 279 -13.27 3.88 3.58
CA LEU A 279 -12.03 4.56 3.98
C LEU A 279 -10.93 4.37 2.93
N GLY A 280 -10.23 5.46 2.61
CA GLY A 280 -9.05 5.47 1.74
C GLY A 280 -9.30 5.19 0.27
N ARG A 281 -10.54 4.92 -0.15
CA ARG A 281 -10.87 4.58 -1.54
C ARG A 281 -10.52 5.71 -2.51
N ASP A 282 -11.02 6.91 -2.25
CA ASP A 282 -10.81 8.06 -3.15
C ASP A 282 -9.36 8.55 -3.08
N GLY A 283 -8.71 8.46 -1.91
CA GLY A 283 -7.28 8.71 -1.76
C GLY A 283 -6.41 7.73 -2.56
N LEU A 284 -6.73 6.43 -2.54
CA LEU A 284 -6.01 5.43 -3.33
C LEU A 284 -6.19 5.68 -4.84
N LEU A 285 -7.40 6.02 -5.27
CA LEU A 285 -7.66 6.40 -6.67
C LEU A 285 -6.89 7.65 -7.09
N LEU A 286 -6.80 8.65 -6.22
CA LEU A 286 -6.01 9.86 -6.46
C LEU A 286 -4.52 9.53 -6.59
N HIS A 287 -3.98 8.70 -5.68
CA HIS A 287 -2.60 8.25 -5.78
C HIS A 287 -2.31 7.48 -7.08
N MET A 288 -3.18 6.53 -7.44
CA MET A 288 -3.05 5.78 -8.69
C MET A 288 -3.09 6.71 -9.91
N SER A 289 -3.93 7.75 -9.88
CA SER A 289 -4.03 8.68 -10.99
C SER A 289 -2.79 9.56 -11.13
N GLN A 290 -2.14 9.95 -10.03
CA GLN A 290 -0.83 10.62 -10.06
C GLN A 290 0.22 9.78 -10.78
N LEU A 291 0.34 8.51 -10.38
CA LEU A 291 1.33 7.60 -10.97
C LEU A 291 1.04 7.33 -12.45
N ARG A 292 -0.24 7.16 -12.80
CA ARG A 292 -0.69 6.96 -14.17
C ARG A 292 -0.38 8.18 -15.05
N ASN A 293 -0.79 9.36 -14.60
CA ASN A 293 -0.62 10.59 -15.37
C ASN A 293 0.87 10.94 -15.53
N TYR A 294 1.71 10.64 -14.54
CA TYR A 294 3.17 10.75 -14.69
C TYR A 294 3.70 9.74 -15.72
N TRP A 295 3.27 8.47 -15.66
CA TRP A 295 3.65 7.44 -16.63
C TRP A 295 3.24 7.80 -18.07
N ASP A 296 2.05 8.39 -18.25
CA ASP A 296 1.58 8.86 -19.57
C ASP A 296 2.40 10.04 -20.09
N ASN A 297 2.90 10.93 -19.21
CA ASN A 297 3.71 12.08 -19.61
C ASN A 297 5.16 11.70 -19.96
N GLU A 298 5.76 10.73 -19.29
CA GLU A 298 7.09 10.19 -19.62
C GLU A 298 7.08 9.32 -20.89
N ALA A 299 5.89 8.97 -21.39
CA ALA A 299 5.70 8.17 -22.61
C ALA A 299 5.72 9.00 -23.90
N VAL A 300 5.76 10.33 -23.79
CA VAL A 300 5.81 11.33 -24.89
C VAL A 300 7.22 11.86 -25.03
#